data_AF-A0A8I0LUF7-F1
#
_entry.id   AF-A0A8I0LUF7-F1
#
_cell.length_a   1.000
_cell.length_b   1.000
_cell.length_c   1.000
_cell.angle_alpha   90.00
_cell.angle_beta   90.00
_cell.angle_gamma   90.00
#
_symmetry.space_group_name_H-M   'P 1'
#
loop_
_entity.id
_entity.type
_entity.pdbx_description
1 polymer ?
#
loop_
_entity_poly.entity_id
_entity_poly.type
_entity_poly.pdbx_seq_one_letter_code
_entity_poly.pdbx_strand_id
1 'polypeptide(L)'
;MPEPIAAWWARRRTSRGLAVPYPVGSYREAWASYPVLVRQYRPEHNGGIVLSQIPPAADVWLCWLCDAGHVFVATPDEQRHRPGRERRRSSWCPECSELAAPRALPMRPPMAPAAVVRAQAEGMPAQGPSAPAQDSPAPGQSWAAPAQAWAAQSAGGAVPTAPSPPPRRRRGSSTGLPSTTPRADASRSPEPSRASPMEGASPPTEVAHTERPSPPVEAARTERASPPTRASRPTRASRPTRASRPVCDKTPALPTGTPFVSVCAPKPASAVEAELRAELTARLEFEPGLNAVRVGRPFFDHVEVWPDIVLSELRVAIEYDSTGRHGLEHVGHRETADRRKDAALRAAGWEVVRLRTGKLPALGPHDLQLSGLTRQTVPLLLDELRAIRGPLLVDAYLRR
;
A
#
# COMPACT_ATOMS: atom_id res chain seq x y z
N MET A 1 -23.42 -17.81 13.45
CA MET A 1 -23.31 -18.37 12.08
C MET A 1 -22.91 -17.26 11.15
N PRO A 2 -21.70 -17.31 10.55
CA PRO A 2 -21.22 -16.24 9.69
C PRO A 2 -21.95 -16.21 8.35
N GLU A 3 -22.27 -15.01 7.89
CA GLU A 3 -23.01 -14.76 6.64
C GLU A 3 -22.15 -13.98 5.62
N PRO A 4 -22.44 -14.01 4.31
CA PRO A 4 -21.72 -13.21 3.32
C PRO A 4 -21.82 -11.71 3.61
N ILE A 5 -20.75 -10.95 3.39
CA ILE A 5 -20.68 -9.53 3.79
C ILE A 5 -21.83 -8.64 3.28
N ALA A 6 -22.36 -8.91 2.07
CA ALA A 6 -23.51 -8.19 1.54
C ALA A 6 -24.82 -8.43 2.35
N ALA A 7 -25.05 -9.69 2.78
CA ALA A 7 -26.18 -10.04 3.64
C ALA A 7 -25.98 -9.45 5.05
N TRP A 8 -24.77 -9.54 5.60
CA TRP A 8 -24.39 -8.93 6.87
C TRP A 8 -24.67 -7.42 6.87
N TRP A 9 -24.21 -6.70 5.85
CA TRP A 9 -24.42 -5.26 5.73
C TRP A 9 -25.91 -4.91 5.56
N ALA A 10 -26.67 -5.67 4.75
CA ALA A 10 -28.11 -5.50 4.62
C ALA A 10 -28.84 -5.68 5.96
N ARG A 11 -28.57 -6.78 6.67
CA ARG A 11 -29.10 -7.07 8.00
C ARG A 11 -28.76 -5.96 9.00
N ARG A 12 -27.52 -5.46 8.98
CA ARG A 12 -27.07 -4.37 9.85
C ARG A 12 -27.78 -3.04 9.55
N ARG A 13 -28.02 -2.70 8.28
CA ARG A 13 -28.83 -1.52 7.88
C ARG A 13 -30.23 -1.58 8.46
N THR A 14 -30.95 -2.69 8.24
CA THR A 14 -32.29 -2.89 8.80
C THR A 14 -32.27 -2.85 10.34
N SER A 15 -31.34 -3.54 10.99
CA SER A 15 -31.28 -3.60 12.47
C SER A 15 -30.92 -2.28 13.17
N ARG A 16 -30.38 -1.29 12.44
CA ARG A 16 -29.99 0.02 12.97
C ARG A 16 -30.82 1.19 12.43
N GLY A 17 -31.68 0.96 11.42
CA GLY A 17 -32.40 2.03 10.73
C GLY A 17 -31.50 3.01 9.96
N LEU A 18 -30.25 2.62 9.66
CA LEU A 18 -29.23 3.50 9.07
C LEU A 18 -28.72 2.94 7.74
N ALA A 19 -28.59 3.80 6.73
CA ALA A 19 -27.99 3.45 5.43
C ALA A 19 -26.51 3.03 5.56
N VAL A 20 -25.79 3.60 6.52
CA VAL A 20 -24.43 3.23 6.93
C VAL A 20 -24.47 2.82 8.41
N PRO A 21 -24.52 1.52 8.75
CA PRO A 21 -24.74 1.06 10.13
C PRO A 21 -23.56 1.35 11.06
N TYR A 22 -22.37 1.48 10.47
CA TYR A 22 -21.10 1.76 11.11
C TYR A 22 -20.34 2.79 10.24
N PRO A 23 -20.19 4.05 10.68
CA PRO A 23 -19.36 5.03 9.98
C PRO A 23 -17.91 4.55 9.81
N VAL A 24 -17.23 5.03 8.77
CA VAL A 24 -15.80 4.76 8.54
C VAL A 24 -15.01 5.20 9.78
N GLY A 25 -14.21 4.29 10.33
CA GLY A 25 -13.45 4.50 11.56
C GLY A 25 -14.06 3.89 12.83
N SER A 26 -15.33 3.42 12.82
CA SER A 26 -16.05 2.89 14.01
C SER A 26 -15.25 1.87 14.85
N TYR A 27 -14.44 1.04 14.20
CA TYR A 27 -13.62 -0.01 14.82
C TYR A 27 -12.12 0.20 14.57
N ARG A 28 -11.67 1.43 14.30
CA ARG A 28 -10.27 1.77 14.00
C ARG A 28 -9.31 1.23 15.07
N GLU A 29 -9.55 1.60 16.32
CA GLU A 29 -8.70 1.22 17.46
C GLU A 29 -8.68 -0.30 17.68
N ALA A 30 -9.84 -0.94 17.54
CA ALA A 30 -9.99 -2.38 17.71
C ALA A 30 -9.24 -3.19 16.63
N TRP A 31 -8.98 -2.61 15.46
CA TRP A 31 -8.15 -3.20 14.40
C TRP A 31 -6.68 -2.77 14.43
N ALA A 32 -6.34 -1.64 15.08
CA ALA A 32 -4.96 -1.13 15.14
C ALA A 32 -3.97 -2.09 15.83
N SER A 33 -4.46 -2.95 16.72
CA SER A 33 -3.68 -4.04 17.34
C SER A 33 -3.30 -5.18 16.37
N TYR A 34 -3.91 -5.23 15.18
CA TYR A 34 -3.76 -6.30 14.20
C TYR A 34 -3.27 -5.77 12.84
N PRO A 35 -2.12 -5.06 12.77
CA PRO A 35 -1.68 -4.36 11.56
C PRO A 35 -1.57 -5.30 10.35
N VAL A 36 -1.07 -6.53 10.52
CA VAL A 36 -0.96 -7.50 9.43
C VAL A 36 -2.33 -7.88 8.85
N LEU A 37 -3.40 -7.88 9.65
CA LEU A 37 -4.76 -8.11 9.15
C LEU A 37 -5.32 -6.90 8.41
N VAL A 38 -5.00 -5.69 8.86
CA VAL A 38 -5.29 -4.46 8.10
C VAL A 38 -4.59 -4.51 6.73
N ARG A 39 -3.31 -4.94 6.70
CA ARG A 39 -2.55 -5.11 5.44
C ARG A 39 -3.14 -6.16 4.51
N GLN A 40 -3.77 -7.22 5.05
CA GLN A 40 -4.42 -8.28 4.26
C GLN A 40 -5.83 -7.93 3.76
N TYR A 41 -6.49 -6.92 4.34
CA TYR A 41 -7.85 -6.55 3.97
C TYR A 41 -7.91 -5.62 2.74
N ARG A 42 -8.82 -5.90 1.81
CA ARG A 42 -9.07 -5.07 0.62
C ARG A 42 -10.57 -4.77 0.50
N PRO A 43 -11.02 -3.51 0.62
CA PRO A 43 -12.44 -3.15 0.49
C PRO A 43 -13.04 -3.60 -0.84
N GLU A 44 -12.24 -3.66 -1.90
CA GLU A 44 -12.64 -4.00 -3.27
C GLU A 44 -13.12 -5.46 -3.36
N HIS A 45 -12.46 -6.38 -2.65
CA HIS A 45 -12.89 -7.77 -2.51
C HIS A 45 -14.06 -7.96 -1.52
N ASN A 46 -14.48 -6.89 -0.85
CA ASN A 46 -15.45 -6.90 0.25
C ASN A 46 -16.56 -5.83 0.02
N GLY A 47 -16.97 -5.64 -1.24
CA GLY A 47 -18.13 -4.81 -1.60
C GLY A 47 -18.01 -3.31 -1.27
N GLY A 48 -16.78 -2.79 -1.16
CA GLY A 48 -16.49 -1.39 -0.81
C GLY A 48 -16.56 -1.07 0.69
N ILE A 49 -16.91 -2.04 1.55
CA ILE A 49 -16.94 -1.86 2.99
C ILE A 49 -15.50 -1.88 3.51
N VAL A 50 -15.09 -0.89 4.30
CA VAL A 50 -13.73 -0.86 4.86
C VAL A 50 -13.66 -1.57 6.22
N LEU A 51 -12.52 -2.19 6.55
CA LEU A 51 -12.35 -3.00 7.77
C LEU A 51 -12.75 -2.25 9.06
N SER A 52 -12.52 -0.93 9.11
CA SER A 52 -12.91 -0.09 10.25
C SER A 52 -14.43 0.09 10.46
N GLN A 53 -15.27 -0.44 9.57
CA GLN A 53 -16.73 -0.53 9.71
C GLN A 53 -17.18 -1.91 10.24
N ILE A 54 -16.26 -2.86 10.37
CA ILE A 54 -16.55 -4.25 10.73
C ILE A 54 -16.07 -4.50 12.18
N PRO A 55 -16.94 -4.93 13.12
CA PRO A 55 -16.51 -5.35 14.44
C PRO A 55 -15.55 -6.55 14.34
N PRO A 56 -14.44 -6.59 15.10
CA PRO A 56 -13.54 -7.76 15.10
C PRO A 56 -14.20 -9.08 15.48
N ALA A 57 -15.31 -9.05 16.24
CA ALA A 57 -16.10 -10.22 16.65
C ALA A 57 -17.37 -10.44 15.80
N ALA A 58 -17.37 -10.01 14.53
CA ALA A 58 -18.54 -10.15 13.65
C ALA A 58 -18.61 -11.54 12.99
N ASP A 59 -19.76 -12.20 13.10
CA ASP A 59 -20.22 -13.31 12.25
C ASP A 59 -20.35 -12.88 10.77
N VAL A 60 -19.23 -12.71 10.06
CA VAL A 60 -19.22 -12.31 8.64
C VAL A 60 -18.06 -12.96 7.89
N TRP A 61 -18.34 -13.49 6.71
CA TRP A 61 -17.30 -14.00 5.79
C TRP A 61 -16.65 -12.83 5.03
N LEU A 62 -15.33 -12.72 5.13
CA LEU A 62 -14.52 -11.70 4.46
C LEU A 62 -13.49 -12.34 3.54
N CYS A 63 -13.18 -11.65 2.45
CA CYS A 63 -12.10 -12.00 1.52
C CYS A 63 -10.80 -11.31 1.96
N TRP A 64 -9.76 -12.10 2.23
CA TRP A 64 -8.43 -11.65 2.64
C TRP A 64 -7.43 -11.93 1.52
N LEU A 65 -6.44 -11.04 1.35
CA LEU A 65 -5.35 -11.17 0.40
C LEU A 65 -4.03 -11.25 1.19
N CYS A 66 -3.29 -12.36 1.12
CA CYS A 66 -2.00 -12.44 1.81
C CYS A 66 -0.88 -11.73 1.01
N ASP A 67 0.25 -11.47 1.67
CA ASP A 67 1.41 -10.80 1.07
C ASP A 67 2.01 -11.57 -0.12
N ALA A 68 1.72 -12.88 -0.26
CA ALA A 68 2.10 -13.72 -1.39
C ALA A 68 1.07 -13.75 -2.54
N GLY A 69 -0.02 -12.98 -2.45
CA GLY A 69 -1.04 -12.84 -3.50
C GLY A 69 -2.24 -13.78 -3.42
N HIS A 70 -2.23 -14.78 -2.53
CA HIS A 70 -3.35 -15.72 -2.36
C HIS A 70 -4.59 -15.04 -1.77
N VAL A 71 -5.78 -15.35 -2.31
CA VAL A 71 -7.07 -14.80 -1.89
C VAL A 71 -7.92 -15.90 -1.25
N PHE A 72 -8.30 -15.72 0.02
CA PHE A 72 -8.99 -16.73 0.81
C PHE A 72 -10.10 -16.13 1.69
N VAL A 73 -11.06 -16.96 2.09
CA VAL A 73 -12.22 -16.53 2.88
C VAL A 73 -12.06 -16.98 4.34
N ALA A 74 -12.26 -16.05 5.27
CA ALA A 74 -12.27 -16.32 6.72
C ALA A 74 -13.08 -15.25 7.46
N THR A 75 -13.60 -15.58 8.65
CA THR A 75 -14.21 -14.57 9.53
C THR A 75 -13.17 -13.67 10.21
N PRO A 76 -13.56 -12.47 10.67
CA PRO A 76 -12.78 -11.63 11.59
C PRO A 76 -12.19 -12.35 12.81
N ASP A 77 -12.89 -13.35 13.37
CA ASP A 77 -12.42 -14.04 14.57
C ASP A 77 -11.47 -15.19 14.24
N GLU A 78 -11.77 -16.03 13.24
CA GLU A 78 -10.82 -17.03 12.74
C GLU A 78 -9.51 -16.36 12.31
N GLN A 79 -9.57 -15.27 11.53
CA GLN A 79 -8.35 -14.65 11.02
C GLN A 79 -7.49 -14.00 12.12
N ARG A 80 -8.08 -13.67 13.27
CA ARG A 80 -7.37 -13.26 14.49
C ARG A 80 -6.88 -14.44 15.35
N HIS A 81 -7.60 -15.56 15.38
CA HIS A 81 -7.41 -16.66 16.33
C HIS A 81 -6.91 -17.98 15.72
N ARG A 82 -6.32 -17.98 14.51
CA ARG A 82 -5.87 -19.20 13.80
C ARG A 82 -4.34 -19.37 13.71
N PRO A 83 -3.60 -19.45 14.84
CA PRO A 83 -2.23 -19.93 14.82
C PRO A 83 -2.22 -21.46 14.67
N GLY A 84 -1.53 -21.97 13.65
CA GLY A 84 -1.16 -23.38 13.59
C GLY A 84 -0.15 -23.75 14.68
N ARG A 85 0.22 -25.04 14.79
CA ARG A 85 1.25 -25.48 15.76
C ARG A 85 2.68 -25.00 15.42
N GLU A 86 2.88 -24.33 14.28
CA GLU A 86 4.15 -23.74 13.89
C GLU A 86 4.18 -22.23 14.14
N ARG A 87 5.28 -21.75 14.74
CA ARG A 87 5.52 -20.31 14.96
C ARG A 87 5.94 -19.62 13.66
N ARG A 88 5.01 -18.89 13.01
CA ARG A 88 5.34 -17.91 11.96
C ARG A 88 4.97 -16.49 12.42
N ARG A 89 5.58 -15.47 11.80
CA ARG A 89 5.43 -14.05 12.19
C ARG A 89 4.37 -13.29 11.39
N SER A 90 3.79 -13.93 10.38
CA SER A 90 2.73 -13.40 9.51
C SER A 90 1.37 -13.98 9.92
N SER A 91 0.29 -13.26 9.64
CA SER A 91 -1.08 -13.77 9.82
C SER A 91 -1.41 -14.89 8.85
N TRP A 92 -2.37 -15.74 9.26
CA TRP A 92 -2.67 -17.01 8.62
C TRP A 92 -3.21 -16.86 7.18
N CYS A 93 -2.91 -17.86 6.35
CA CYS A 93 -3.42 -18.05 4.98
C CYS A 93 -3.32 -19.55 4.67
N PRO A 94 -4.33 -20.19 4.06
CA PRO A 94 -4.35 -21.64 3.86
C PRO A 94 -3.26 -22.10 2.90
N GLU A 95 -3.19 -21.54 1.70
CA GLU A 95 -2.22 -21.89 0.66
C GLU A 95 -0.77 -21.69 1.14
N CYS A 96 -0.48 -20.57 1.81
CA CYS A 96 0.82 -20.34 2.43
C CYS A 96 1.14 -21.33 3.56
N SER A 97 0.13 -21.86 4.26
CA SER A 97 0.33 -22.86 5.33
C SER A 97 0.59 -24.25 4.76
N GLU A 98 0.00 -24.59 3.62
CA GLU A 98 0.24 -25.86 2.91
C GLU A 98 1.60 -25.87 2.20
N LEU A 99 1.89 -24.82 1.42
CA LEU A 99 3.17 -24.65 0.72
C LEU A 99 4.39 -24.61 1.66
N ALA A 100 4.21 -24.11 2.89
CA ALA A 100 5.28 -23.98 3.86
C ALA A 100 5.36 -25.14 4.86
N ALA A 101 4.47 -26.15 4.78
CA ALA A 101 4.56 -27.34 5.60
C ALA A 101 5.90 -28.05 5.33
N PRO A 102 6.64 -28.49 6.38
CA PRO A 102 7.95 -29.08 6.19
C PRO A 102 7.83 -30.39 5.40
N ARG A 103 8.31 -30.39 4.16
CA ARG A 103 8.41 -31.58 3.32
C ARG A 103 9.15 -32.65 4.11
N ALA A 104 8.46 -33.74 4.42
CA ALA A 104 9.00 -34.79 5.28
C ALA A 104 10.33 -35.30 4.71
N LEU A 105 11.43 -34.97 5.39
CA LEU A 105 12.72 -35.56 5.08
C LEU A 105 12.60 -37.07 5.30
N PRO A 106 13.11 -37.91 4.38
CA PRO A 106 13.12 -39.35 4.61
C PRO A 106 13.81 -39.62 5.95
N MET A 107 13.21 -40.46 6.79
CA MET A 107 13.79 -40.79 8.09
C MET A 107 15.23 -41.21 7.89
N ARG A 108 16.16 -40.44 8.47
CA ARG A 108 17.58 -40.73 8.39
C ARG A 108 17.75 -42.17 8.93
N PRO A 109 18.28 -43.12 8.13
CA PRO A 109 18.44 -44.48 8.63
C PRO A 109 19.28 -44.42 9.92
N PRO A 110 18.99 -45.29 10.91
CA PRO A 110 19.71 -45.26 12.17
C PRO A 110 21.21 -45.33 11.88
N MET A 111 21.97 -44.37 12.42
CA MET A 111 23.41 -44.31 12.19
C MET A 111 24.01 -45.65 12.55
N ALA A 112 24.77 -46.25 11.63
CA ALA A 112 25.45 -47.51 11.89
C ALA A 112 26.25 -47.37 13.19
N PRO A 113 26.18 -48.35 14.12
CA PRO A 113 26.82 -48.23 15.42
C PRO A 113 28.31 -47.99 15.24
N ALA A 114 28.91 -47.14 16.07
CA ALA A 114 30.22 -46.52 15.79
C ALA A 114 31.35 -47.52 15.49
N ALA A 115 31.25 -48.77 15.96
CA ALA A 115 32.16 -49.86 15.60
C ALA A 115 32.14 -50.19 14.10
N VAL A 116 30.98 -50.19 13.43
CA VAL A 116 30.85 -50.45 11.99
C VAL A 116 31.49 -49.31 11.18
N VAL A 117 31.27 -48.06 11.60
CA VAL A 117 31.86 -46.88 10.94
C VAL A 117 33.40 -46.88 11.10
N ARG A 118 33.93 -47.30 12.25
CA ARG A 118 35.37 -47.48 12.46
C ARG A 118 35.95 -48.59 11.60
N ALA A 119 35.36 -49.79 11.60
CA ALA A 119 35.82 -50.91 10.79
C ALA A 119 35.81 -50.60 9.28
N GLN A 120 34.85 -49.80 8.81
CA GLN A 120 34.81 -49.33 7.42
C GLN A 120 35.92 -48.31 7.10
N ALA A 121 36.28 -47.43 8.04
CA ALA A 121 37.40 -46.51 7.88
C ALA A 121 38.78 -47.21 7.97
N GLU A 122 38.90 -48.21 8.85
CA GLU A 122 40.11 -49.03 9.04
C GLU A 122 40.37 -49.98 7.85
N GLY A 123 39.33 -50.34 7.10
CA GLY A 123 39.44 -51.16 5.87
C GLY A 123 39.75 -50.40 4.58
N MET A 124 39.83 -49.06 4.59
CA MET A 124 40.13 -48.26 3.40
C MET A 124 41.66 -48.05 3.24
N PRO A 125 42.29 -48.53 2.15
CA PRO A 125 43.73 -48.38 1.96
C PRO A 125 44.11 -46.90 1.76
N ALA A 126 45.01 -46.40 2.60
CA ALA A 126 45.50 -45.03 2.53
C ALA A 126 46.33 -44.81 1.26
N GLN A 127 45.76 -44.07 0.30
CA GLN A 127 46.52 -43.61 -0.87
C GLN A 127 47.51 -42.53 -0.43
N GLY A 128 48.80 -42.86 -0.47
CA GLY A 128 49.87 -41.94 -0.07
C GLY A 128 49.99 -40.73 -1.01
N PRO A 129 50.52 -39.59 -0.53
CA PRO A 129 50.63 -38.37 -1.32
C PRO A 129 51.63 -38.56 -2.48
N SER A 130 51.11 -38.58 -3.71
CA SER A 130 51.94 -38.58 -4.91
C SER A 130 52.52 -37.18 -5.15
N ALA A 131 53.85 -37.08 -5.25
CA ALA A 131 54.52 -35.83 -5.59
C ALA A 131 54.26 -35.45 -7.06
N PRO A 132 54.28 -34.15 -7.42
CA PRO A 132 53.94 -33.70 -8.77
C PRO A 132 55.05 -34.01 -9.76
N ALA A 133 54.78 -34.87 -10.74
CA ALA A 133 55.56 -34.94 -11.97
C ALA A 133 55.26 -33.71 -12.83
N GLN A 134 56.31 -33.06 -13.33
CA GLN A 134 56.18 -32.01 -14.34
C GLN A 134 56.11 -32.66 -15.72
N ASP A 135 55.06 -32.37 -16.48
CA ASP A 135 55.17 -32.26 -17.94
C ASP A 135 53.99 -31.47 -18.51
N SER A 136 54.22 -30.75 -19.60
CA SER A 136 53.19 -29.99 -20.32
C SER A 136 53.25 -30.31 -21.81
N PRO A 137 52.10 -30.43 -22.46
CA PRO A 137 51.93 -29.74 -23.74
C PRO A 137 50.71 -28.81 -23.74
N ALA A 138 50.80 -27.76 -24.55
CA ALA A 138 49.78 -26.71 -24.62
C ALA A 138 48.58 -27.08 -25.52
N PRO A 139 47.47 -26.38 -25.33
CA PRO A 139 46.74 -25.77 -26.45
C PRO A 139 46.88 -24.24 -26.40
N GLY A 140 47.02 -23.61 -27.57
CA GLY A 140 47.22 -22.15 -27.68
C GLY A 140 45.94 -21.36 -27.96
N GLN A 141 46.03 -20.03 -27.81
CA GLN A 141 45.12 -19.00 -28.36
C GLN A 141 43.69 -19.02 -27.77
N SER A 142 43.42 -18.24 -26.72
CA SER A 142 42.97 -16.82 -26.77
C SER A 142 41.49 -16.66 -27.16
N TRP A 143 40.68 -15.78 -26.56
CA TRP A 143 41.00 -14.40 -26.15
C TRP A 143 40.61 -14.04 -24.70
N ALA A 144 41.01 -12.84 -24.27
CA ALA A 144 40.99 -12.39 -22.88
C ALA A 144 39.86 -11.40 -22.56
N ALA A 145 39.53 -11.28 -21.27
CA ALA A 145 38.83 -10.14 -20.68
C ALA A 145 39.63 -9.64 -19.45
N PRO A 146 39.91 -8.34 -19.31
CA PRO A 146 40.78 -7.85 -18.23
C PRO A 146 40.01 -7.61 -16.93
N ALA A 147 40.40 -8.31 -15.86
CA ALA A 147 40.10 -7.90 -14.49
C ALA A 147 41.29 -7.10 -13.94
N GLN A 148 41.10 -5.80 -13.68
CA GLN A 148 42.08 -5.01 -12.93
C GLN A 148 41.85 -5.17 -11.43
N ALA A 149 42.94 -5.31 -10.67
CA ALA A 149 42.91 -5.69 -9.26
C ALA A 149 42.79 -4.48 -8.32
N TRP A 150 42.19 -4.69 -7.16
CA TRP A 150 42.51 -3.94 -5.95
C TRP A 150 43.19 -4.87 -4.94
N ALA A 151 44.42 -4.54 -4.56
CA ALA A 151 45.20 -5.31 -3.60
C ALA A 151 44.84 -4.90 -2.16
N ALA A 152 44.26 -5.83 -1.40
CA ALA A 152 44.05 -5.66 0.03
C ALA A 152 45.35 -5.94 0.78
N GLN A 153 46.05 -4.88 1.23
CA GLN A 153 47.22 -5.02 2.09
C GLN A 153 46.77 -5.28 3.53
N SER A 154 47.19 -6.41 4.10
CA SER A 154 46.94 -6.74 5.50
C SER A 154 47.95 -6.04 6.41
N ALA A 155 47.48 -5.10 7.24
CA ALA A 155 48.23 -4.55 8.36
C ALA A 155 47.51 -4.92 9.67
N GLY A 156 48.25 -5.49 10.62
CA GLY A 156 47.69 -5.95 11.89
C GLY A 156 47.40 -4.80 12.86
N GLY A 157 46.22 -4.83 13.50
CA GLY A 157 45.85 -3.95 14.61
C GLY A 157 45.18 -4.77 15.72
N ALA A 158 45.63 -4.62 16.97
CA ALA A 158 45.13 -5.40 18.09
C ALA A 158 43.71 -4.98 18.51
N VAL A 159 42.87 -5.95 18.88
CA VAL A 159 41.49 -5.71 19.35
C VAL A 159 41.49 -5.49 20.88
N PRO A 160 41.07 -4.32 21.39
CA PRO A 160 40.83 -4.15 22.82
C PRO A 160 39.51 -4.82 23.24
N THR A 161 39.56 -5.67 24.25
CA THR A 161 38.39 -6.36 24.82
C THR A 161 37.50 -5.41 25.62
N ALA A 162 36.21 -5.33 25.30
CA ALA A 162 35.24 -4.53 26.05
C ALA A 162 34.80 -5.23 27.37
N PRO A 163 34.65 -4.50 28.48
CA PRO A 163 34.19 -5.07 29.75
C PRO A 163 32.68 -5.37 29.75
N SER A 164 32.27 -6.42 30.48
CA SER A 164 30.87 -6.84 30.59
C SER A 164 30.05 -5.99 31.57
N PRO A 165 28.75 -5.73 31.29
CA PRO A 165 27.88 -4.97 32.19
C PRO A 165 27.42 -5.78 33.42
N PRO A 166 27.23 -5.15 34.60
CA PRO A 166 26.81 -5.84 35.82
C PRO A 166 25.31 -6.24 35.81
N PRO A 167 24.93 -7.30 36.56
CA PRO A 167 23.57 -7.86 36.52
C PRO A 167 22.54 -6.95 37.21
N ARG A 168 21.44 -6.64 36.50
CA ARG A 168 20.27 -5.96 37.08
C ARG A 168 19.55 -6.88 38.08
N ARG A 169 19.38 -6.41 39.31
CA ARG A 169 18.64 -7.10 40.38
C ARG A 169 17.17 -7.31 40.01
N ARG A 170 16.63 -8.51 40.28
CA ARG A 170 15.19 -8.77 40.32
C ARG A 170 14.55 -7.93 41.44
N ARG A 171 13.45 -7.22 41.15
CA ARG A 171 12.45 -6.88 42.18
C ARG A 171 11.52 -8.07 42.33
N GLY A 172 11.20 -8.44 43.58
CA GLY A 172 10.32 -9.56 43.88
C GLY A 172 8.84 -9.22 43.74
N SER A 173 8.02 -10.23 43.50
CA SER A 173 6.57 -10.13 43.62
C SER A 173 6.17 -10.02 45.09
N SER A 174 5.20 -9.16 45.41
CA SER A 174 4.53 -9.13 46.71
C SER A 174 3.02 -9.31 46.51
N THR A 175 2.49 -10.43 46.96
CA THR A 175 1.04 -10.69 47.08
C THR A 175 0.42 -9.79 48.14
N GLY A 176 -0.78 -9.24 47.89
CA GLY A 176 -1.49 -8.45 48.90
C GLY A 176 -2.80 -7.86 48.40
N LEU A 177 -3.90 -8.61 48.55
CA LEU A 177 -5.23 -8.00 48.71
C LEU A 177 -5.33 -7.43 50.14
N PRO A 178 -6.18 -6.41 50.35
CA PRO A 178 -7.41 -6.74 51.05
C PRO A 178 -8.67 -6.11 50.44
N SER A 179 -9.81 -6.73 50.70
CA SER A 179 -11.15 -6.22 50.36
C SER A 179 -11.80 -5.58 51.58
N THR A 180 -12.29 -4.34 51.46
CA THR A 180 -13.23 -3.75 52.42
C THR A 180 -14.30 -2.92 51.71
N THR A 181 -15.55 -3.35 51.81
CA THR A 181 -16.74 -2.50 51.60
C THR A 181 -16.99 -1.65 52.84
N PRO A 182 -17.69 -0.52 52.67
CA PRO A 182 -18.92 -0.35 53.46
C PRO A 182 -20.15 -0.06 52.58
N ARG A 183 -21.34 -0.14 53.20
CA ARG A 183 -22.66 0.05 52.57
C ARG A 183 -23.61 0.64 53.63
N ALA A 184 -24.60 1.43 53.20
CA ALA A 184 -25.53 2.20 54.05
C ALA A 184 -24.86 3.39 54.79
N ASP A 185 -25.59 4.41 55.26
CA ASP A 185 -27.07 4.51 55.38
C ASP A 185 -27.63 5.89 54.94
N ALA A 186 -28.95 6.07 55.06
CA ALA A 186 -29.77 7.11 54.41
C ALA A 186 -30.21 8.29 55.31
N SER A 187 -31.13 9.11 54.79
CA SER A 187 -31.70 10.38 55.33
C SER A 187 -30.94 11.65 54.90
N ARG A 188 -31.57 12.81 54.66
CA ARG A 188 -33.00 13.18 54.77
C ARG A 188 -33.31 14.35 53.79
N SER A 189 -34.51 14.39 53.22
CA SER A 189 -35.05 15.59 52.55
C SER A 189 -35.51 16.64 53.58
N PRO A 190 -35.77 17.91 53.16
CA PRO A 190 -37.15 18.19 52.73
C PRO A 190 -37.30 19.12 51.50
N GLU A 191 -38.44 18.97 50.84
CA GLU A 191 -39.12 19.92 49.94
C GLU A 191 -39.78 21.09 50.75
N PRO A 192 -40.46 22.13 50.19
CA PRO A 192 -41.25 22.17 48.94
C PRO A 192 -41.05 23.49 48.12
N SER A 193 -41.89 24.01 47.20
CA SER A 193 -43.27 23.69 46.77
C SER A 193 -43.67 24.35 45.42
N ARG A 194 -44.64 23.74 44.69
CA ARG A 194 -45.66 24.38 43.81
C ARG A 194 -45.18 25.13 42.53
N ALA A 195 -45.95 25.22 41.43
CA ALA A 195 -47.20 24.53 41.02
C ALA A 195 -47.41 24.64 39.48
N SER A 196 -48.34 23.85 38.92
CA SER A 196 -48.94 24.01 37.58
C SER A 196 -50.34 24.63 37.69
N PRO A 197 -50.94 25.14 36.58
CA PRO A 197 -52.01 24.40 35.91
C PRO A 197 -52.02 24.53 34.36
N MET A 198 -53.15 24.26 33.69
CA MET A 198 -53.29 23.97 32.24
C MET A 198 -54.18 24.96 31.44
N GLU A 199 -54.30 24.69 30.12
CA GLU A 199 -55.39 25.02 29.17
C GLU A 199 -55.56 26.46 28.60
N GLY A 200 -56.12 26.53 27.37
CA GLY A 200 -56.52 27.76 26.65
C GLY A 200 -56.16 27.76 25.15
N ALA A 201 -57.11 28.05 24.24
CA ALA A 201 -56.99 27.73 22.79
C ALA A 201 -57.19 28.89 21.79
N SER A 202 -56.47 28.81 20.64
CA SER A 202 -56.79 29.35 19.28
C SER A 202 -56.98 30.88 19.10
N PRO A 203 -57.15 31.44 17.86
CA PRO A 203 -57.05 30.91 16.47
C PRO A 203 -56.03 31.74 15.62
N PRO A 204 -56.27 32.07 14.32
CA PRO A 204 -56.22 31.30 13.05
C PRO A 204 -54.87 31.56 12.29
N THR A 205 -54.62 31.52 10.96
CA THR A 205 -55.42 31.50 9.69
C THR A 205 -54.60 30.85 8.53
N GLU A 206 -54.85 31.18 7.25
CA GLU A 206 -54.41 30.49 6.01
C GLU A 206 -53.21 31.10 5.26
N VAL A 207 -52.54 30.28 4.43
CA VAL A 207 -52.41 30.49 2.97
C VAL A 207 -52.25 29.11 2.26
N ALA A 208 -52.75 28.98 1.03
CA ALA A 208 -53.02 27.68 0.39
C ALA A 208 -52.20 27.37 -0.89
N HIS A 209 -52.23 26.10 -1.31
CA HIS A 209 -51.65 25.60 -2.58
C HIS A 209 -52.61 25.79 -3.78
N THR A 210 -52.08 25.96 -4.99
CA THR A 210 -52.70 25.41 -6.24
C THR A 210 -51.69 25.28 -7.39
N GLU A 211 -52.02 24.50 -8.43
CA GLU A 211 -51.18 24.21 -9.60
C GLU A 211 -51.63 24.93 -10.91
N ARG A 212 -50.73 24.89 -11.91
CA ARG A 212 -50.92 24.73 -13.40
C ARG A 212 -52.33 24.96 -14.00
N PRO A 213 -52.44 25.60 -15.20
CA PRO A 213 -52.07 24.91 -16.46
C PRO A 213 -51.58 25.78 -17.66
N SER A 214 -51.31 25.11 -18.79
CA SER A 214 -51.11 25.68 -20.15
C SER A 214 -52.43 25.65 -20.95
N PRO A 215 -52.64 26.44 -22.03
CA PRO A 215 -52.29 26.06 -23.44
C PRO A 215 -52.05 27.33 -24.33
N PRO A 216 -52.29 27.44 -25.68
CA PRO A 216 -52.53 26.48 -26.79
C PRO A 216 -51.64 26.76 -28.05
N VAL A 217 -52.13 26.43 -29.28
CA VAL A 217 -51.46 26.41 -30.61
C VAL A 217 -52.50 26.84 -31.71
N GLU A 218 -52.25 27.14 -33.00
CA GLU A 218 -51.09 27.15 -33.95
C GLU A 218 -51.42 28.13 -35.13
N ALA A 219 -50.45 28.67 -35.90
CA ALA A 219 -50.71 29.34 -37.20
C ALA A 219 -49.49 29.60 -38.15
N ALA A 220 -49.18 28.64 -39.01
CA ALA A 220 -48.95 28.73 -40.47
C ALA A 220 -48.01 29.78 -41.14
N ARG A 221 -47.04 29.22 -41.91
CA ARG A 221 -46.53 29.61 -43.26
C ARG A 221 -45.75 30.92 -43.50
N THR A 222 -44.52 30.76 -44.02
CA THR A 222 -44.20 31.14 -45.41
C THR A 222 -42.97 30.41 -45.95
N GLU A 223 -42.96 30.07 -47.25
CA GLU A 223 -41.81 29.46 -47.94
C GLU A 223 -40.89 30.51 -48.57
N ARG A 224 -39.56 30.27 -48.61
CA ARG A 224 -38.68 30.94 -49.57
C ARG A 224 -37.38 30.17 -49.88
N ALA A 225 -37.32 29.66 -51.12
CA ALA A 225 -36.17 29.37 -51.99
C ALA A 225 -34.78 29.00 -51.39
N SER A 226 -34.24 27.86 -51.86
CA SER A 226 -32.85 27.44 -51.65
C SER A 226 -31.82 28.32 -52.40
N PRO A 227 -30.66 28.63 -51.80
CA PRO A 227 -29.50 29.14 -52.53
C PRO A 227 -28.77 28.01 -53.31
N PRO A 228 -28.04 28.33 -54.40
CA PRO A 228 -27.53 27.33 -55.34
C PRO A 228 -26.34 26.51 -54.84
N THR A 229 -26.17 25.32 -55.43
CA THR A 229 -25.03 24.41 -55.26
C THR A 229 -23.70 25.07 -55.62
N ARG A 230 -22.92 25.45 -54.60
CA ARG A 230 -21.54 25.92 -54.82
C ARG A 230 -20.63 24.74 -55.16
N ALA A 231 -20.01 24.79 -56.34
CA ALA A 231 -19.20 23.71 -56.89
C ALA A 231 -18.11 23.18 -55.93
N SER A 232 -17.87 21.87 -56.00
CA SER A 232 -16.91 21.14 -55.18
C SER A 232 -15.51 21.75 -55.22
N ARG A 233 -15.11 22.41 -54.13
CA ARG A 233 -13.72 22.83 -53.92
C ARG A 233 -12.86 21.56 -53.79
N PRO A 234 -11.73 21.42 -54.50
CA PRO A 234 -10.92 20.20 -54.43
C PRO A 234 -10.52 19.93 -52.98
N THR A 235 -10.68 18.68 -52.55
CA THR A 235 -10.31 18.23 -51.22
C THR A 235 -8.81 18.41 -51.01
N ARG A 236 -8.44 19.46 -50.28
CA ARG A 236 -7.07 19.71 -49.84
C ARG A 236 -6.55 18.44 -49.17
N ALA A 237 -5.63 17.74 -49.83
CA ALA A 237 -5.19 16.41 -49.45
C ALA A 237 -4.87 16.36 -47.95
N SER A 238 -5.43 15.37 -47.25
CA SER A 238 -5.23 15.19 -45.82
C SER A 238 -3.74 15.13 -45.53
N ARG A 239 -3.24 16.16 -44.83
CA ARG A 239 -1.86 16.23 -44.34
C ARG A 239 -1.56 14.87 -43.66
N PRO A 240 -0.50 14.15 -44.06
CA PRO A 240 -0.31 12.77 -43.64
C PRO A 240 -0.40 12.67 -42.13
N THR A 241 -1.28 11.78 -41.66
CA THR A 241 -1.43 11.50 -40.23
C THR A 241 -0.06 11.10 -39.70
N ARG A 242 0.41 11.83 -38.68
CA ARG A 242 1.70 11.55 -38.05
C ARG A 242 1.66 10.11 -37.56
N ALA A 243 2.39 9.23 -38.24
CA ALA A 243 2.45 7.81 -37.88
C ALA A 243 2.73 7.70 -36.37
N SER A 244 1.90 6.92 -35.69
CA SER A 244 2.05 6.71 -34.25
C SER A 244 3.46 6.23 -33.97
N ARG A 245 4.21 6.99 -33.15
CA ARG A 245 5.54 6.56 -32.70
C ARG A 245 5.40 5.15 -32.11
N PRO A 246 6.27 4.19 -32.46
CA PRO A 246 6.14 2.83 -31.97
C PRO A 246 6.21 2.85 -30.44
N VAL A 247 5.29 2.13 -29.81
CA VAL A 247 5.31 1.93 -28.35
C VAL A 247 6.45 0.97 -28.02
N CYS A 248 7.16 1.21 -26.94
CA CYS A 248 8.30 0.40 -26.54
C CYS A 248 7.89 -1.03 -26.14
N ASP A 249 8.35 -2.03 -26.91
CA ASP A 249 8.04 -3.46 -26.70
C ASP A 249 8.65 -4.06 -25.41
N LYS A 250 9.43 -3.27 -24.65
CA LYS A 250 10.05 -3.67 -23.38
C LYS A 250 9.11 -3.60 -22.18
N THR A 251 7.97 -2.92 -22.28
CA THR A 251 6.98 -2.88 -21.18
C THR A 251 6.28 -4.24 -21.07
N PRO A 252 6.37 -4.95 -19.93
CA PRO A 252 5.76 -6.27 -19.79
C PRO A 252 4.23 -6.23 -19.88
N ALA A 253 3.64 -7.35 -20.31
CA ALA A 253 2.20 -7.54 -20.52
C ALA A 253 1.41 -7.67 -19.21
N LEU A 254 1.52 -6.67 -18.34
CA LEU A 254 0.85 -6.59 -17.04
C LEU A 254 -0.52 -5.89 -17.14
N PRO A 255 -1.44 -6.15 -16.19
CA PRO A 255 -2.66 -5.36 -16.02
C PRO A 255 -2.40 -3.87 -15.78
N THR A 256 -3.34 -3.01 -16.15
CA THR A 256 -3.27 -1.58 -15.83
C THR A 256 -3.31 -1.38 -14.31
N GLY A 257 -2.47 -0.48 -13.81
CA GLY A 257 -2.28 -0.23 -12.39
C GLY A 257 -1.26 -1.15 -11.71
N THR A 258 -0.75 -2.21 -12.37
CA THR A 258 0.28 -3.06 -11.77
C THR A 258 1.62 -2.32 -11.65
N PRO A 259 2.25 -2.27 -10.46
CA PRO A 259 3.61 -1.77 -10.30
C PRO A 259 4.63 -2.85 -10.63
N PHE A 260 5.81 -2.45 -11.11
CA PHE A 260 6.88 -3.37 -11.49
C PHE A 260 8.25 -2.66 -11.52
N VAL A 261 9.29 -3.43 -11.86
CA VAL A 261 10.64 -2.92 -12.15
C VAL A 261 10.80 -2.84 -13.67
N SER A 262 10.85 -1.62 -14.21
CA SER A 262 11.13 -1.37 -15.62
C SER A 262 12.61 -1.19 -15.88
N VAL A 263 13.05 -1.77 -17.01
CA VAL A 263 14.37 -1.54 -17.63
C VAL A 263 14.44 -0.27 -18.49
N CYS A 264 13.31 0.42 -18.68
CA CYS A 264 13.22 1.69 -19.41
C CYS A 264 13.11 2.91 -18.49
N ALA A 265 12.89 2.69 -17.19
CA ALA A 265 12.88 3.78 -16.21
C ALA A 265 14.22 4.54 -16.23
N PRO A 266 14.19 5.89 -16.15
CA PRO A 266 15.38 6.67 -15.87
C PRO A 266 16.10 6.18 -14.61
N LYS A 267 17.43 6.29 -14.60
CA LYS A 267 18.19 6.12 -13.35
C LYS A 267 17.80 7.25 -12.38
N PRO A 268 17.65 6.98 -11.07
CA PRO A 268 17.46 8.03 -10.06
C PRO A 268 18.48 9.16 -10.25
N ALA A 269 17.99 10.40 -10.30
CA ALA A 269 18.73 11.54 -10.84
C ALA A 269 19.42 12.38 -9.74
N SER A 270 18.94 12.29 -8.51
CA SER A 270 19.35 13.13 -7.38
C SER A 270 19.72 12.33 -6.14
N ALA A 271 20.74 12.80 -5.43
CA ALA A 271 21.04 12.32 -4.07
C ALA A 271 19.85 12.60 -3.11
N VAL A 272 19.03 13.61 -3.39
CA VAL A 272 17.87 13.98 -2.55
C VAL A 272 16.71 12.99 -2.71
N GLU A 273 16.54 12.36 -3.88
CA GLU A 273 15.61 11.22 -4.05
C GLU A 273 16.03 10.03 -3.18
N ALA A 274 17.35 9.78 -3.09
CA ALA A 274 17.90 8.70 -2.28
C ALA A 274 17.78 9.00 -0.77
N GLU A 275 18.02 10.25 -0.36
CA GLU A 275 17.84 10.71 1.03
C GLU A 275 16.36 10.65 1.46
N LEU A 276 15.43 11.13 0.62
CA LEU A 276 13.99 11.00 0.82
C LEU A 276 13.57 9.53 0.94
N ARG A 277 14.06 8.66 0.05
CA ARG A 277 13.78 7.21 0.12
C ARG A 277 14.32 6.62 1.42
N ALA A 278 15.52 6.99 1.86
CA ALA A 278 16.09 6.52 3.12
C ALA A 278 15.29 7.00 4.35
N GLU A 279 14.92 8.28 4.42
CA GLU A 279 14.08 8.83 5.50
C GLU A 279 12.69 8.20 5.54
N LEU A 280 12.11 7.86 4.38
CA LEU A 280 10.82 7.14 4.30
C LEU A 280 10.98 5.67 4.69
N THR A 281 11.98 4.97 4.16
CA THR A 281 12.29 3.57 4.52
C THR A 281 12.65 3.41 6.00
N ALA A 282 13.18 4.45 6.67
CA ALA A 282 13.41 4.42 8.12
C ALA A 282 12.11 4.42 8.96
N ARG A 283 10.99 4.92 8.40
CA ARG A 283 9.70 5.08 9.12
C ARG A 283 8.59 4.16 8.61
N LEU A 284 8.65 3.70 7.36
CA LEU A 284 7.59 2.97 6.67
C LEU A 284 8.10 1.64 6.07
N GLU A 285 7.26 0.60 6.13
CA GLU A 285 7.39 -0.67 5.40
C GLU A 285 6.74 -0.50 4.02
N PHE A 286 7.49 -0.74 2.94
CA PHE A 286 6.99 -0.80 1.56
C PHE A 286 7.96 -1.60 0.70
N GLU A 287 7.48 -2.22 -0.38
CA GLU A 287 8.31 -3.05 -1.27
C GLU A 287 9.43 -2.23 -1.98
N PRO A 288 10.72 -2.60 -1.82
CA PRO A 288 11.84 -1.88 -2.44
C PRO A 288 11.97 -2.18 -3.94
N GLY A 289 12.66 -1.29 -4.66
CA GLY A 289 13.07 -1.51 -6.06
C GLY A 289 12.01 -1.25 -7.13
N LEU A 290 10.72 -1.21 -6.78
CA LEU A 290 9.64 -0.79 -7.69
C LEU A 290 9.88 0.64 -8.20
N ASN A 291 9.84 0.82 -9.53
CA ASN A 291 10.17 2.08 -10.21
C ASN A 291 9.21 2.44 -11.36
N ALA A 292 8.20 1.60 -11.63
CA ALA A 292 7.26 1.79 -12.73
C ALA A 292 5.83 1.35 -12.37
N VAL A 293 4.85 2.00 -12.99
CA VAL A 293 3.43 1.66 -12.94
C VAL A 293 2.90 1.50 -14.36
N ARG A 294 2.22 0.39 -14.63
CA ARG A 294 1.62 0.06 -15.94
C ARG A 294 0.37 0.90 -16.19
N VAL A 295 0.32 1.70 -17.26
CA VAL A 295 -0.80 2.64 -17.54
C VAL A 295 -1.60 2.27 -18.80
N GLY A 296 -2.93 2.44 -18.74
CA GLY A 296 -3.85 1.96 -19.78
C GLY A 296 -3.82 2.73 -21.11
N ARG A 297 -3.05 3.82 -21.21
CA ARG A 297 -2.86 4.63 -22.42
C ARG A 297 -1.39 5.04 -22.56
N PRO A 298 -0.83 5.19 -23.78
CA PRO A 298 0.56 5.60 -23.94
C PRO A 298 0.91 6.93 -23.27
N PHE A 299 1.99 6.92 -22.50
CA PHE A 299 2.68 8.08 -21.95
C PHE A 299 4.01 8.23 -22.71
N PHE A 300 4.12 9.29 -23.51
CA PHE A 300 5.08 9.37 -24.62
C PHE A 300 5.04 8.10 -25.49
N ASP A 301 6.16 7.39 -25.63
CA ASP A 301 6.30 6.17 -26.44
C ASP A 301 6.23 4.89 -25.57
N HIS A 302 5.74 4.99 -24.33
CA HIS A 302 5.69 3.90 -23.35
C HIS A 302 4.26 3.68 -22.85
N VAL A 303 3.93 2.49 -22.35
CA VAL A 303 2.65 2.21 -21.66
C VAL A 303 2.85 1.96 -20.16
N GLU A 304 3.81 2.70 -19.61
CA GLU A 304 4.27 2.74 -18.24
C GLU A 304 4.61 4.19 -17.84
N VAL A 305 4.57 4.47 -16.54
CA VAL A 305 4.99 5.75 -15.93
C VAL A 305 5.98 5.44 -14.81
N TRP A 306 6.96 6.32 -14.60
CA TRP A 306 8.05 6.16 -13.62
C TRP A 306 7.98 7.23 -12.52
N PRO A 307 7.32 6.98 -11.37
CA PRO A 307 7.43 7.82 -10.18
C PRO A 307 8.76 7.61 -9.47
N ASP A 308 9.19 8.59 -8.67
CA ASP A 308 10.42 8.47 -7.89
C ASP A 308 10.29 7.41 -6.79
N ILE A 309 9.15 7.38 -6.07
CA ILE A 309 8.84 6.32 -5.10
C ILE A 309 7.44 5.75 -5.37
N VAL A 310 7.36 4.42 -5.38
CA VAL A 310 6.14 3.64 -5.63
C VAL A 310 5.72 2.94 -4.34
N LEU A 311 4.65 3.43 -3.69
CA LEU A 311 4.06 2.78 -2.50
C LEU A 311 2.92 1.88 -2.96
N SER A 312 3.26 0.63 -3.31
CA SER A 312 2.36 -0.29 -4.04
C SER A 312 1.11 -0.67 -3.27
N GLU A 313 1.27 -0.85 -1.97
CA GLU A 313 0.29 -1.34 -1.03
C GLU A 313 -0.70 -0.23 -0.63
N LEU A 314 -0.23 1.02 -0.64
CA LEU A 314 -1.05 2.22 -0.46
C LEU A 314 -1.63 2.74 -1.77
N ARG A 315 -1.21 2.24 -2.94
CA ARG A 315 -1.56 2.79 -4.26
C ARG A 315 -1.28 4.30 -4.35
N VAL A 316 -0.08 4.71 -3.92
CA VAL A 316 0.40 6.10 -4.00
C VAL A 316 1.75 6.15 -4.71
N ALA A 317 1.84 7.04 -5.69
CA ALA A 317 3.08 7.45 -6.34
C ALA A 317 3.57 8.76 -5.71
N ILE A 318 4.87 8.88 -5.45
CA ILE A 318 5.51 10.10 -4.94
C ILE A 318 6.50 10.61 -5.97
N GLU A 319 6.46 11.93 -6.18
CA GLU A 319 7.36 12.70 -7.04
C GLU A 319 8.11 13.73 -6.18
N TYR A 320 9.40 13.97 -6.44
CA TYR A 320 10.19 15.02 -5.81
C TYR A 320 10.57 16.08 -6.85
N ASP A 321 9.75 17.13 -6.95
CA ASP A 321 9.94 18.19 -7.94
C ASP A 321 10.80 19.32 -7.37
N SER A 322 11.83 19.72 -8.11
CA SER A 322 12.68 20.87 -7.76
C SER A 322 12.82 21.84 -8.92
N THR A 323 13.11 23.11 -8.66
CA THR A 323 13.34 24.10 -9.73
C THR A 323 14.60 23.83 -10.55
N GLY A 324 15.43 22.86 -10.14
CA GLY A 324 16.69 22.52 -10.78
C GLY A 324 17.78 23.58 -10.60
N ARG A 325 18.95 23.32 -11.20
CA ARG A 325 20.07 24.29 -11.25
C ARG A 325 19.83 25.46 -12.21
N HIS A 326 18.76 25.41 -13.01
CA HIS A 326 18.49 26.39 -14.07
C HIS A 326 17.10 27.06 -13.97
N GLY A 327 16.29 26.77 -12.95
CA GLY A 327 15.00 27.43 -12.71
C GLY A 327 13.87 27.09 -13.70
N LEU A 328 14.11 26.16 -14.63
CA LEU A 328 13.21 25.79 -15.73
C LEU A 328 12.71 24.33 -15.64
N GLU A 329 12.89 23.68 -14.50
CA GLU A 329 12.28 22.37 -14.21
C GLU A 329 10.84 22.57 -13.71
N HIS A 330 9.93 21.72 -14.18
CA HIS A 330 8.48 21.75 -13.90
C HIS A 330 7.69 23.04 -14.24
N VAL A 331 8.15 23.84 -15.20
CA VAL A 331 7.42 25.02 -15.72
C VAL A 331 6.92 24.78 -17.17
N GLY A 332 5.72 25.27 -17.50
CA GLY A 332 5.20 25.33 -18.86
C GLY A 332 5.04 23.96 -19.53
N HIS A 333 5.82 23.66 -20.57
CA HIS A 333 5.77 22.35 -21.25
C HIS A 333 6.13 21.18 -20.33
N ARG A 334 6.99 21.39 -19.32
CA ARG A 334 7.30 20.36 -18.31
C ARG A 334 6.12 20.14 -17.36
N GLU A 335 5.53 21.24 -16.85
CA GLU A 335 4.29 21.19 -16.07
C GLU A 335 3.14 20.48 -16.83
N THR A 336 3.04 20.70 -18.14
CA THR A 336 2.05 20.01 -19.00
C THR A 336 2.31 18.50 -19.09
N ALA A 337 3.58 18.07 -19.11
CA ALA A 337 3.95 16.67 -19.06
C ALA A 337 3.69 16.07 -17.66
N ASP A 338 3.95 16.82 -16.60
CA ASP A 338 3.65 16.44 -15.21
C ASP A 338 2.15 16.21 -15.00
N ARG A 339 1.29 17.17 -15.40
CA ARG A 339 -0.17 17.00 -15.35
C ARG A 339 -0.66 15.79 -16.16
N ARG A 340 0.02 15.43 -17.25
CA ARG A 340 -0.26 14.19 -18.01
C ARG A 340 0.24 12.93 -17.30
N LYS A 341 1.37 12.99 -16.58
CA LYS A 341 1.92 11.90 -15.75
C LYS A 341 0.92 11.54 -14.64
N ASP A 342 0.48 12.57 -13.91
CA ASP A 342 -0.54 12.50 -12.87
C ASP A 342 -1.86 11.90 -13.37
N ALA A 343 -2.36 12.40 -14.50
CA ALA A 343 -3.61 11.91 -15.09
C ALA A 343 -3.50 10.44 -15.54
N ALA A 344 -2.33 9.99 -16.00
CA ALA A 344 -2.09 8.60 -16.38
C ALA A 344 -2.02 7.66 -15.15
N LEU A 345 -1.43 8.11 -14.04
CA LEU A 345 -1.40 7.38 -12.77
C LEU A 345 -2.80 7.28 -12.14
N ARG A 346 -3.54 8.39 -12.05
CA ARG A 346 -4.92 8.43 -11.53
C ARG A 346 -5.88 7.58 -12.39
N ALA A 347 -5.75 7.62 -13.72
CA ALA A 347 -6.48 6.72 -14.63
C ALA A 347 -6.08 5.23 -14.51
N ALA A 348 -4.99 4.91 -13.79
CA ALA A 348 -4.56 3.55 -13.47
C ALA A 348 -4.87 3.15 -12.01
N GLY A 349 -5.62 3.96 -11.25
CA GLY A 349 -6.02 3.68 -9.86
C GLY A 349 -5.00 4.08 -8.79
N TRP A 350 -4.07 4.99 -9.10
CA TRP A 350 -3.05 5.48 -8.18
C TRP A 350 -3.29 6.95 -7.81
N GLU A 351 -3.11 7.31 -6.54
CA GLU A 351 -2.95 8.72 -6.18
C GLU A 351 -1.50 9.17 -6.32
N VAL A 352 -1.31 10.49 -6.45
CA VAL A 352 -0.01 11.12 -6.65
C VAL A 352 0.18 12.23 -5.63
N VAL A 353 1.30 12.16 -4.89
CA VAL A 353 1.76 13.18 -3.94
C VAL A 353 3.05 13.79 -4.50
N ARG A 354 3.02 15.08 -4.87
CA ARG A 354 4.23 15.77 -5.34
C ARG A 354 4.84 16.61 -4.23
N LEU A 355 6.09 16.35 -3.90
CA LEU A 355 6.90 17.15 -2.98
C LEU A 355 7.52 18.31 -3.77
N ARG A 356 6.80 19.43 -3.87
CA ARG A 356 7.16 20.56 -4.74
C ARG A 356 8.04 21.54 -3.99
N THR A 357 9.31 21.65 -4.38
CA THR A 357 10.29 22.46 -3.63
C THR A 357 10.50 23.87 -4.20
N GLY A 358 10.86 24.80 -3.31
CA GLY A 358 11.17 26.19 -3.66
C GLY A 358 9.91 27.03 -3.89
N LYS A 359 9.73 27.51 -5.13
CA LYS A 359 8.57 28.36 -5.53
C LYS A 359 7.62 27.67 -6.51
N LEU A 360 7.67 26.33 -6.61
CA LEU A 360 6.81 25.58 -7.52
C LEU A 360 5.34 25.57 -7.02
N PRO A 361 4.36 25.98 -7.85
CA PRO A 361 2.94 25.95 -7.48
C PRO A 361 2.41 24.50 -7.47
N ALA A 362 1.45 24.21 -6.59
CA ALA A 362 0.76 22.91 -6.57
C ALA A 362 0.06 22.59 -7.91
N LEU A 363 0.11 21.33 -8.34
CA LEU A 363 -0.56 20.80 -9.53
C LEU A 363 -1.75 19.92 -9.16
N GLY A 364 -1.62 19.12 -8.10
CA GLY A 364 -2.65 18.25 -7.53
C GLY A 364 -3.12 18.68 -6.13
N PRO A 365 -4.21 18.07 -5.60
CA PRO A 365 -4.76 18.39 -4.29
C PRO A 365 -3.95 17.82 -3.11
N HIS A 366 -3.01 16.92 -3.39
CA HIS A 366 -2.16 16.22 -2.43
C HIS A 366 -0.68 16.66 -2.53
N ASP A 367 -0.41 17.82 -3.15
CA ASP A 367 0.93 18.32 -3.38
C ASP A 367 1.45 19.09 -2.16
N LEU A 368 2.58 18.65 -1.61
CA LEU A 368 3.22 19.30 -0.46
C LEU A 368 4.25 20.33 -0.96
N GLN A 369 3.95 21.62 -0.75
CA GLN A 369 4.88 22.71 -1.04
C GLN A 369 5.90 22.87 0.09
N LEU A 370 7.19 22.80 -0.23
CA LEU A 370 8.29 22.72 0.74
C LEU A 370 9.44 23.67 0.38
N SER A 371 10.21 24.12 1.37
CA SER A 371 11.46 24.85 1.11
C SER A 371 12.58 23.96 0.57
N GLY A 372 12.53 22.66 0.88
CA GLY A 372 13.49 21.63 0.49
C GLY A 372 13.18 20.30 1.18
N LEU A 373 14.10 19.34 1.12
CA LEU A 373 14.02 18.16 1.99
C LEU A 373 14.44 18.55 3.42
N THR A 374 13.63 18.17 4.40
CA THR A 374 13.84 18.49 5.82
C THR A 374 13.35 17.36 6.72
N ARG A 375 13.73 17.38 8.00
CA ARG A 375 13.23 16.44 9.03
C ARG A 375 11.70 16.42 9.19
N GLN A 376 10.98 17.44 8.68
CA GLN A 376 9.51 17.52 8.68
C GLN A 376 8.86 17.00 7.39
N THR A 377 9.63 16.79 6.32
CA THR A 377 9.11 16.36 5.01
C THR A 377 8.44 14.99 5.09
N VAL A 378 9.05 14.00 5.74
CA VAL A 378 8.43 12.67 5.88
C VAL A 378 7.27 12.64 6.89
N PRO A 379 7.31 13.33 8.05
CA PRO A 379 6.12 13.55 8.87
C PRO A 379 4.92 14.11 8.10
N LEU A 380 5.10 15.19 7.33
CA LEU A 380 4.03 15.79 6.51
C LEU A 380 3.54 14.82 5.42
N LEU A 381 4.45 14.09 4.77
CA LEU A 381 4.11 13.04 3.79
C LEU A 381 3.30 11.90 4.43
N LEU A 382 3.62 11.49 5.66
CA LEU A 382 2.83 10.47 6.37
C LEU A 382 1.43 10.97 6.70
N ASP A 383 1.27 12.23 7.08
CA ASP A 383 -0.05 12.82 7.34
C ASP A 383 -0.88 12.99 6.05
N GLU A 384 -0.25 13.32 4.92
CA GLU A 384 -0.93 13.33 3.61
C GLU A 384 -1.33 11.92 3.17
N LEU A 385 -0.47 10.91 3.35
CA LEU A 385 -0.83 9.50 3.13
C LEU A 385 -2.01 9.08 4.01
N ARG A 386 -2.07 9.54 5.27
CA ARG A 386 -3.21 9.31 6.19
C ARG A 386 -4.49 10.01 5.71
N ALA A 387 -4.40 11.17 5.06
CA ALA A 387 -5.54 11.81 4.42
C ALA A 387 -6.06 10.99 3.22
N ILE A 388 -5.15 10.52 2.35
CA ILE A 388 -5.46 9.78 1.12
C ILE A 388 -6.01 8.36 1.38
N ARG A 389 -5.48 7.64 2.37
CA ARG A 389 -5.80 6.21 2.62
C ARG A 389 -6.38 5.91 4.01
N GLY A 390 -6.50 6.92 4.87
CA GLY A 390 -6.97 6.79 6.24
C GLY A 390 -5.91 6.20 7.18
N PRO A 391 -5.76 6.72 8.42
CA PRO A 391 -4.65 6.32 9.28
C PRO A 391 -4.61 4.83 9.63
N LEU A 392 -5.74 4.13 9.65
CA LEU A 392 -5.73 2.68 9.94
C LEU A 392 -4.82 1.90 8.97
N LEU A 393 -4.89 2.20 7.66
CA LEU A 393 -4.10 1.49 6.67
C LEU A 393 -2.64 1.95 6.70
N VAL A 394 -2.38 3.25 6.78
CA VAL A 394 -1.01 3.81 6.78
C VAL A 394 -0.24 3.42 8.04
N ASP A 395 -0.85 3.53 9.21
CA ASP A 395 -0.22 3.19 10.49
C ASP A 395 0.06 1.69 10.62
N ALA A 396 -0.61 0.84 9.82
CA ALA A 396 -0.31 -0.59 9.70
C ALA A 396 0.96 -0.91 8.87
N TYR A 397 1.57 0.08 8.21
CA TYR A 397 2.89 -0.01 7.56
C TYR A 397 3.99 0.74 8.32
N LEU A 398 3.71 1.39 9.47
CA LEU A 398 4.76 2.07 10.23
C LEU A 398 5.72 1.07 10.90
N ARG A 399 7.02 1.37 10.80
CA ARG A 399 8.07 0.64 11.52
C ARG A 399 8.01 0.97 13.01
N ARG A 400 8.48 0.03 13.84
CA ARG A 400 8.46 0.07 15.31
C ARG A 400 9.87 -0.06 15.88
#